data_AF-A0A6P5RWY2-F1
#
_entry.id   AF-A0A6P5RWY2-F1
#
_cell.length_a   1.000
_cell.length_b   1.000
_cell.length_c   1.000
_cell.angle_alpha   90.00
_cell.angle_beta   90.00
_cell.angle_gamma   90.00
#
_symmetry.space_group_name_H-M   'P 1'
#
loop_
_entity.id
_entity.type
_entity.pdbx_description
1 polymer ?
#
loop_
_entity_poly.entity_id
_entity_poly.type
_entity_poly.pdbx_seq_one_letter_code
_entity_poly.pdbx_strand_id
1 'polypeptide(L)'
;MESGYAKHQFKSWLSQFRNGSNPWMARYVYGFMFLIANLLAWAVRDYGGSVLTEMERLKGCHGVKDCLGAQGVLRVSLACFMFYFTMFLSTAGASKLKEPRDSWQSGWWSAKIVLWVTFIIIPFLLPAAIIQLYGEIAHFGAGYHSILLLIPVFIMVFLLIQLISIISFITWLNDCCQSSKSERCQIHIMLLATTAYVLCLTGIILMYIWYAPEPSCLLNIFFITWTLVLLQLMTSVSLHPKVNAGILTPGLMGLYIVFICWFAIRSEPTGESCNRKAEASNKTDWLTIISFVIAVLAMVIATFSTGIDSKCFQYLQFRKDETESEDDVPYGYGFFHFVFATGAMYFAMLLIGWNTHQSMKKFTIDVGWASTWVRIVNEWIAVCVYLWMLIAPIIWKSRQTAESA
;
A
#
# COMPACT_ATOMS: atom_id res chain seq x y z
N MET A 1 -3.49 38.85 19.18
CA MET A 1 -2.46 38.84 18.11
C MET A 1 -2.44 37.52 17.32
N GLU A 2 -2.71 36.37 17.94
CA GLU A 2 -2.70 35.04 17.27
C GLU A 2 -3.75 34.86 16.14
N SER A 3 -4.95 35.42 16.30
CA SER A 3 -6.02 35.32 15.27
C SER A 3 -5.66 36.02 13.94
N GLY A 4 -4.85 37.09 13.99
CA GLY A 4 -4.40 37.82 12.80
C GLY A 4 -3.32 37.07 12.01
N TYR A 5 -2.43 36.38 12.72
CA TYR A 5 -1.33 35.62 12.12
C TYR A 5 -1.84 34.37 11.37
N ALA A 6 -2.78 33.63 11.99
CA ALA A 6 -3.44 32.50 11.35
C ALA A 6 -4.24 32.91 10.11
N LYS A 7 -4.93 34.05 10.15
CA LYS A 7 -5.71 34.58 9.02
C LYS A 7 -4.81 35.07 7.87
N HIS A 8 -3.65 35.64 8.19
CA HIS A 8 -2.66 36.06 7.20
C HIS A 8 -1.95 34.84 6.55
N GLN A 9 -1.60 33.82 7.33
CA GLN A 9 -1.08 32.57 6.79
C GLN A 9 -2.11 31.85 5.91
N PHE A 10 -3.38 31.79 6.33
CA PHE A 10 -4.45 31.19 5.53
C PHE A 10 -4.67 31.92 4.20
N LYS A 11 -4.65 33.26 4.19
CA LYS A 11 -4.72 34.06 2.96
C LYS A 11 -3.50 33.88 2.06
N SER A 12 -2.30 33.84 2.65
CA SER A 12 -1.05 33.57 1.92
C SER A 12 -1.09 32.18 1.27
N TRP A 13 -1.54 31.17 2.04
CA TRP A 13 -1.75 29.81 1.57
C TRP A 13 -2.78 29.75 0.42
N LEU A 14 -3.91 30.44 0.55
CA LEU A 14 -4.93 30.54 -0.51
C LEU A 14 -4.40 31.23 -1.78
N SER A 15 -3.54 32.24 -1.62
CA SER A 15 -2.93 32.93 -2.76
C SER A 15 -1.86 32.07 -3.46
N GLN A 16 -1.06 31.32 -2.71
CA GLN A 16 -0.13 30.32 -3.25
C GLN A 16 -0.88 29.17 -3.92
N PHE A 17 -2.00 28.73 -3.35
CA PHE A 17 -2.83 27.68 -3.93
C PHE A 17 -3.50 28.13 -5.23
N ARG A 18 -3.85 29.42 -5.34
CA ARG A 18 -4.51 29.98 -6.53
C ARG A 18 -3.53 30.38 -7.64
N ASN A 19 -2.34 30.91 -7.29
CA ASN A 19 -1.42 31.52 -8.25
C ASN A 19 -0.01 30.88 -8.30
N GLY A 20 0.34 29.98 -7.38
CA GLY A 20 1.68 29.40 -7.27
C GLY A 20 1.76 27.93 -7.69
N SER A 21 2.64 27.63 -8.63
CA SER A 21 3.02 26.26 -9.03
C SER A 21 3.97 25.71 -7.97
N ASN A 22 3.49 24.87 -7.04
CA ASN A 22 4.33 24.25 -6.01
C ASN A 22 4.13 22.73 -5.95
N PRO A 23 5.01 21.93 -6.58
CA PRO A 23 4.88 20.47 -6.61
C PRO A 23 5.05 19.79 -5.25
N TRP A 24 5.76 20.44 -4.30
CA TRP A 24 5.91 19.96 -2.92
C TRP A 24 4.63 20.10 -2.10
N MET A 25 3.86 21.16 -2.32
CA MET A 25 2.55 21.33 -1.70
C MET A 25 1.51 20.41 -2.37
N ALA A 26 1.56 20.31 -3.70
CA ALA A 26 0.58 19.56 -4.49
C ALA A 26 0.43 18.11 -4.06
N ARG A 27 1.55 17.42 -3.78
CA ARG A 27 1.52 16.02 -3.29
C ARG A 27 0.71 15.87 -2.00
N TYR A 28 0.78 16.80 -1.05
CA TYR A 28 0.03 16.71 0.21
C TYR A 28 -1.46 16.92 -0.01
N VAL A 29 -1.83 17.78 -0.96
CA VAL A 29 -3.22 18.00 -1.36
C VAL A 29 -3.78 16.72 -1.99
N TYR A 30 -3.04 16.08 -2.89
CA TYR A 30 -3.41 14.77 -3.43
C TYR A 30 -3.48 13.68 -2.34
N GLY A 31 -2.55 13.65 -1.39
CA GLY A 31 -2.60 12.78 -0.22
C GLY A 31 -3.88 12.95 0.61
N PHE A 32 -4.28 14.20 0.83
CA PHE A 32 -5.48 14.56 1.57
C PHE A 32 -6.76 14.21 0.81
N MET A 33 -6.81 14.45 -0.51
CA MET A 33 -7.93 14.03 -1.36
C MET A 33 -8.13 12.51 -1.32
N PHE A 34 -7.03 11.75 -1.35
CA PHE A 34 -7.07 10.29 -1.23
C PHE A 34 -7.61 9.84 0.13
N LEU A 35 -7.17 10.47 1.23
CA LEU A 35 -7.71 10.21 2.57
C LEU A 35 -9.23 10.47 2.62
N ILE A 36 -9.70 11.59 2.06
CA ILE A 36 -11.13 11.89 1.99
C ILE A 36 -11.87 10.81 1.19
N ALA A 37 -11.36 10.41 0.02
CA ALA A 37 -11.99 9.36 -0.79
C ALA A 37 -12.10 8.03 -0.02
N ASN A 38 -11.08 7.65 0.73
CA ASN A 38 -11.07 6.44 1.56
C ASN A 38 -12.06 6.52 2.73
N LEU A 39 -12.16 7.67 3.39
CA LEU A 39 -13.15 7.91 4.45
C LEU A 39 -14.58 7.94 3.90
N LEU A 40 -14.79 8.48 2.69
CA LEU A 40 -16.06 8.45 1.99
C LEU A 40 -16.46 7.01 1.63
N ALA A 41 -15.53 6.22 1.10
CA ALA A 41 -15.78 4.80 0.79
C ALA A 41 -16.19 4.03 2.05
N TRP A 42 -15.50 4.26 3.16
CA TRP A 42 -15.87 3.70 4.46
C TRP A 42 -17.25 4.16 4.94
N ALA A 43 -17.54 5.47 4.87
CA ALA A 43 -18.83 6.02 5.30
C ALA A 43 -19.99 5.45 4.47
N VAL A 44 -19.79 5.29 3.16
CA VAL A 44 -20.77 4.65 2.26
C VAL A 44 -20.98 3.19 2.63
N ARG A 45 -19.93 2.45 3.00
CA ARG A 45 -20.04 1.04 3.45
C ARG A 45 -20.84 0.89 4.74
N ASP A 46 -20.48 1.65 5.78
CA ASP A 46 -20.99 1.43 7.14
C ASP A 46 -22.32 2.16 7.42
N TYR A 47 -22.61 3.24 6.67
CA TYR A 47 -23.77 4.12 6.91
C TYR A 47 -24.61 4.39 5.65
N GLY A 48 -24.13 4.06 4.45
CA GLY A 48 -24.81 4.39 3.19
C GLY A 48 -26.04 3.52 2.86
N GLY A 49 -26.36 2.52 3.68
CA GLY A 49 -27.40 1.53 3.39
C GLY A 49 -28.76 2.12 3.01
N SER A 50 -29.24 3.16 3.72
CA SER A 50 -30.54 3.80 3.43
C SER A 50 -30.55 4.63 2.15
N VAL A 51 -29.44 5.28 1.82
CA VAL A 51 -29.29 6.09 0.60
C VAL A 51 -29.16 5.19 -0.63
N LEU A 52 -28.47 4.05 -0.48
CA LEU A 52 -28.22 3.10 -1.55
C LEU A 52 -29.46 2.24 -1.88
N THR A 53 -30.36 1.98 -0.93
CA THR A 53 -31.59 1.22 -1.18
C THR A 53 -32.60 1.94 -2.08
N GLU A 54 -32.61 3.27 -2.06
CA GLU A 54 -33.52 4.10 -2.88
C GLU A 54 -33.14 4.14 -4.37
N MET A 55 -31.91 3.75 -4.70
CA MET A 55 -31.42 3.81 -6.07
C MET A 55 -31.80 2.54 -6.85
N GLU A 56 -32.76 2.63 -7.78
CA GLU A 56 -33.19 1.51 -8.63
C GLU A 56 -32.06 0.83 -9.42
N ARG A 57 -30.95 1.54 -9.67
CA ARG A 57 -29.76 1.01 -10.36
C ARG A 57 -28.95 -0.01 -9.53
N LEU A 58 -29.30 -0.20 -8.26
CA LEU A 58 -28.70 -1.18 -7.35
C LEU A 58 -29.49 -2.50 -7.23
N LYS A 59 -30.60 -2.68 -7.99
CA LYS A 59 -31.47 -3.89 -7.98
C LYS A 59 -30.75 -5.23 -8.28
N GLY A 60 -29.51 -5.21 -8.77
CA GLY A 60 -28.68 -6.41 -8.94
C GLY A 60 -28.29 -7.08 -7.61
N CYS A 61 -28.22 -6.31 -6.53
CA CYS A 61 -28.26 -6.84 -5.17
C CYS A 61 -29.74 -6.91 -4.78
N HIS A 62 -30.33 -8.09 -4.57
CA HIS A 62 -31.75 -8.24 -4.20
C HIS A 62 -32.08 -7.68 -2.79
N GLY A 63 -31.81 -6.40 -2.53
CA GLY A 63 -32.04 -5.72 -1.26
C GLY A 63 -31.12 -6.12 -0.11
N VAL A 64 -30.14 -7.00 -0.34
CA VAL A 64 -29.18 -7.41 0.71
C VAL A 64 -28.25 -6.25 1.03
N LYS A 65 -28.36 -5.70 2.26
CA LYS A 65 -27.63 -4.53 2.74
C LYS A 65 -26.11 -4.64 2.54
N ASP A 66 -25.55 -5.83 2.68
CA ASP A 66 -24.11 -6.08 2.60
C ASP A 66 -23.58 -5.92 1.15
N CYS A 67 -24.33 -6.43 0.18
CA CYS A 67 -24.02 -6.27 -1.25
C CYS A 67 -24.11 -4.80 -1.67
N LEU A 68 -25.05 -4.02 -1.12
CA LEU A 68 -25.18 -2.59 -1.37
C LEU A 68 -23.96 -1.82 -0.84
N GLY A 69 -23.50 -2.13 0.37
CA GLY A 69 -22.31 -1.53 0.96
C GLY A 69 -21.05 -1.76 0.13
N ALA A 70 -20.80 -3.01 -0.28
CA ALA A 70 -19.68 -3.35 -1.15
C ALA A 70 -19.74 -2.62 -2.50
N GLN A 71 -20.93 -2.59 -3.13
CA GLN A 71 -21.18 -1.85 -4.36
C GLN A 71 -20.97 -0.35 -4.22
N GLY A 72 -21.28 0.24 -3.07
CA GLY A 72 -21.01 1.64 -2.76
C GLY A 72 -19.50 1.94 -2.65
N VAL A 73 -18.75 1.09 -1.95
CA VAL A 73 -17.28 1.19 -1.85
C VAL A 73 -16.64 1.15 -3.23
N LEU A 74 -17.05 0.19 -4.08
CA LEU A 74 -16.52 0.04 -5.43
C LEU A 74 -16.77 1.29 -6.31
N ARG A 75 -17.91 1.97 -6.14
CA ARG A 75 -18.20 3.22 -6.87
C ARG A 75 -17.28 4.36 -6.45
N VAL A 76 -17.08 4.56 -5.15
CA VAL A 76 -16.17 5.59 -4.63
C VAL A 76 -14.71 5.27 -5.02
N SER A 77 -14.34 3.99 -4.99
CA SER A 77 -13.03 3.52 -5.45
C SER A 77 -12.83 3.80 -6.94
N LEU A 78 -13.81 3.47 -7.79
CA LEU A 78 -13.76 3.74 -9.23
C LEU A 78 -13.65 5.25 -9.51
N ALA A 79 -14.37 6.10 -8.77
CA ALA A 79 -14.24 7.55 -8.87
C ALA A 79 -12.79 8.02 -8.60
N CYS A 80 -12.22 7.52 -7.50
CA CYS A 80 -10.86 7.81 -7.10
C CYS A 80 -9.85 7.32 -8.16
N PHE A 81 -10.00 6.08 -8.61
CA PHE A 81 -9.19 5.49 -9.68
C PHE A 81 -9.23 6.32 -10.97
N MET A 82 -10.42 6.68 -11.47
CA MET A 82 -10.56 7.49 -12.69
C MET A 82 -9.85 8.85 -12.56
N PHE A 83 -9.98 9.51 -11.41
CA PHE A 83 -9.31 10.78 -11.16
C PHE A 83 -7.79 10.64 -11.20
N TYR A 84 -7.22 9.74 -10.41
CA TYR A 84 -5.76 9.54 -10.36
C TYR A 84 -5.21 8.95 -11.65
N PHE A 85 -5.95 8.08 -12.34
CA PHE A 85 -5.54 7.54 -13.62
C PHE A 85 -5.55 8.60 -14.73
N THR A 86 -6.53 9.51 -14.72
CA THR A 86 -6.53 10.68 -15.62
C THR A 86 -5.34 11.59 -15.33
N MET A 87 -5.04 11.83 -14.05
CA MET A 87 -3.84 12.58 -13.66
C MET A 87 -2.56 11.88 -14.10
N PHE A 88 -2.46 10.55 -13.95
CA PHE A 88 -1.35 9.74 -14.46
C PHE A 88 -1.12 9.97 -15.96
N LEU A 89 -2.15 9.78 -16.78
CA LEU A 89 -2.05 9.97 -18.24
C LEU A 89 -1.66 11.41 -18.62
N SER A 90 -2.23 12.41 -17.94
CA SER A 90 -1.99 13.83 -18.24
C SER A 90 -0.60 14.34 -17.79
N THR A 91 0.04 13.67 -16.83
CA THR A 91 1.34 14.04 -16.25
C THR A 91 2.46 13.07 -16.62
N ALA A 92 2.16 12.02 -17.39
CA ALA A 92 3.14 11.05 -17.85
C ALA A 92 4.22 11.73 -18.72
N GLY A 93 5.48 11.46 -18.41
CA GLY A 93 6.62 12.06 -19.11
C GLY A 93 6.88 13.53 -18.78
N ALA A 94 6.41 14.05 -17.64
CA ALA A 94 6.89 15.31 -17.11
C ALA A 94 8.29 15.13 -16.51
N SER A 95 9.26 15.94 -16.95
CA SER A 95 10.65 15.85 -16.49
C SER A 95 11.18 17.15 -15.89
N LYS A 96 10.76 18.31 -16.38
CA LYS A 96 11.26 19.61 -15.94
C LYS A 96 10.19 20.47 -15.25
N LEU A 97 10.63 21.28 -14.29
CA LEU A 97 9.85 22.33 -13.65
C LEU A 97 9.47 23.42 -14.68
N LYS A 98 8.33 24.09 -14.48
CA LYS A 98 7.79 25.16 -15.36
C LYS A 98 7.29 24.68 -16.73
N GLU A 99 7.31 23.39 -17.02
CA GLU A 99 6.61 22.83 -18.17
C GLU A 99 5.08 22.88 -17.98
N PRO A 100 4.29 22.85 -19.08
CA PRO A 100 2.82 22.81 -18.99
C PRO A 100 2.30 21.66 -18.10
N ARG A 101 2.99 20.51 -18.11
CA ARG A 101 2.65 19.34 -17.29
C ARG A 101 2.91 19.57 -15.80
N ASP A 102 3.97 20.28 -15.43
CA ASP A 102 4.22 20.71 -14.04
C ASP A 102 3.16 21.72 -13.59
N SER A 103 2.84 22.70 -14.43
CA SER A 103 1.78 23.68 -14.13
C SER A 103 0.42 22.99 -13.94
N TRP A 104 0.11 22.00 -14.79
CA TRP A 104 -1.06 21.15 -14.61
C TRP A 104 -0.96 20.32 -13.32
N GLN A 105 0.19 19.72 -12.98
CA GLN A 105 0.37 18.92 -11.76
C GLN A 105 0.21 19.74 -10.48
N SER A 106 0.82 20.92 -10.42
CA SER A 106 0.98 21.68 -9.18
C SER A 106 0.04 22.87 -9.04
N GLY A 107 -0.62 23.28 -10.12
CA GLY A 107 -1.62 24.35 -10.17
C GLY A 107 -3.02 23.88 -10.57
N TRP A 108 -3.77 24.75 -11.25
CA TRP A 108 -5.10 24.49 -11.86
C TRP A 108 -6.11 23.77 -10.94
N TRP A 109 -6.04 24.04 -9.64
CA TRP A 109 -6.81 23.33 -8.62
C TRP A 109 -8.32 23.45 -8.81
N SER A 110 -8.83 24.61 -9.24
CA SER A 110 -10.26 24.78 -9.53
C SER A 110 -10.74 23.78 -10.58
N ALA A 111 -9.98 23.59 -11.66
CA ALA A 111 -10.32 22.63 -12.71
C ALA A 111 -10.25 21.19 -12.18
N LYS A 112 -9.25 20.86 -11.37
CA LYS A 112 -9.09 19.52 -10.77
C LYS A 112 -10.17 19.19 -9.75
N ILE A 113 -10.62 20.16 -8.95
CA ILE A 113 -11.70 19.96 -7.99
C ILE A 113 -13.02 19.68 -8.74
N VAL A 114 -13.29 20.43 -9.81
CA VAL A 114 -14.46 20.16 -10.68
C VAL A 114 -14.34 18.77 -11.31
N LEU A 115 -13.16 18.40 -11.82
CA LEU A 115 -12.90 17.07 -12.38
C LEU A 115 -13.10 15.96 -11.34
N TRP A 116 -12.60 16.16 -10.12
CA TRP A 116 -12.73 15.21 -9.02
C TRP A 116 -14.19 15.01 -8.59
N VAL A 117 -14.94 16.10 -8.41
CA VAL A 117 -16.38 16.03 -8.09
C VAL A 117 -17.15 15.34 -9.21
N THR A 118 -16.82 15.64 -10.48
CA THR A 118 -17.43 14.99 -11.64
C THR A 118 -17.18 13.47 -11.62
N PHE A 119 -15.94 13.05 -11.35
CA PHE A 119 -15.61 11.63 -11.23
C PHE A 119 -16.23 10.96 -10.00
N ILE A 120 -16.54 11.68 -8.92
CA ILE A 120 -17.33 11.13 -7.80
C ILE A 120 -18.76 10.82 -8.25
N ILE A 121 -19.38 11.67 -9.06
CA ILE A 121 -20.78 11.52 -9.47
C ILE A 121 -20.93 10.39 -10.52
N ILE A 122 -20.03 10.31 -11.49
CA ILE A 122 -20.13 9.39 -12.64
C ILE A 122 -20.41 7.92 -12.24
N PRO A 123 -19.66 7.29 -11.30
CA PRO A 123 -19.89 5.89 -10.92
C PRO A 123 -21.26 5.60 -10.32
N PHE A 124 -21.92 6.60 -9.72
CA PHE A 124 -23.28 6.46 -9.22
C PHE A 124 -24.32 6.51 -10.35
N LEU A 125 -23.95 7.02 -11.52
CA LEU A 125 -24.79 6.98 -12.72
C LEU A 125 -24.63 5.66 -13.50
N LEU A 126 -23.55 4.89 -13.26
CA LEU A 126 -23.27 3.65 -13.97
C LEU A 126 -24.16 2.48 -13.51
N PRO A 127 -24.55 1.57 -14.42
CA PRO A 127 -25.25 0.33 -14.08
C PRO A 127 -24.41 -0.58 -13.17
N ALA A 128 -25.07 -1.36 -12.32
CA ALA A 128 -24.43 -2.32 -11.42
C ALA A 128 -23.49 -3.30 -12.11
N ALA A 129 -23.78 -3.71 -13.35
CA ALA A 129 -22.94 -4.63 -14.12
C ALA A 129 -21.51 -4.09 -14.36
N ILE A 130 -21.36 -2.78 -14.60
CA ILE A 130 -20.04 -2.16 -14.79
C ILE A 130 -19.27 -2.11 -13.46
N ILE A 131 -19.96 -1.86 -12.36
CA ILE A 131 -19.36 -1.83 -11.02
C ILE A 131 -18.95 -3.23 -10.57
N GLN A 132 -19.75 -4.24 -10.88
CA GLN A 132 -19.39 -5.65 -10.64
C GLN A 132 -18.18 -6.03 -11.48
N LEU A 133 -18.15 -5.67 -12.77
CA LEU A 133 -16.98 -5.88 -13.62
C LEU A 133 -15.72 -5.23 -13.03
N TYR A 134 -15.82 -3.98 -12.54
CA TYR A 134 -14.72 -3.32 -11.83
C TYR A 134 -14.32 -4.06 -10.53
N GLY A 135 -15.31 -4.57 -9.79
CA GLY A 135 -15.11 -5.38 -8.59
C GLY A 135 -14.34 -6.67 -8.89
N GLU A 136 -14.76 -7.43 -9.90
CA GLU A 136 -14.09 -8.65 -10.37
C GLU A 136 -12.66 -8.37 -10.83
N ILE A 137 -12.48 -7.28 -11.57
CA ILE A 137 -11.18 -6.78 -12.02
C ILE A 137 -10.26 -6.47 -10.82
N ALA A 138 -10.80 -5.83 -9.79
CA ALA A 138 -10.06 -5.48 -8.58
C ALA A 138 -9.87 -6.69 -7.64
N HIS A 139 -10.61 -7.77 -7.82
CA HIS A 139 -10.54 -8.95 -6.96
C HIS A 139 -9.39 -9.91 -7.28
N PHE A 140 -8.89 -9.88 -8.52
CA PHE A 140 -8.16 -11.03 -9.05
C PHE A 140 -6.68 -11.07 -8.67
N GLY A 141 -6.42 -11.56 -7.45
CA GLY A 141 -5.11 -11.98 -6.93
C GLY A 141 -4.98 -13.49 -6.68
N ALA A 142 -5.99 -14.31 -7.02
CA ALA A 142 -5.97 -15.75 -6.76
C ALA A 142 -6.67 -16.58 -7.88
N GLY A 143 -5.88 -17.04 -8.86
CA GLY A 143 -6.06 -18.34 -9.53
C GLY A 143 -7.25 -18.61 -10.47
N TYR A 144 -6.92 -18.69 -11.77
CA TYR A 144 -7.52 -19.51 -12.85
C TYR A 144 -9.04 -19.46 -13.13
N HIS A 145 -9.49 -18.46 -13.90
CA HIS A 145 -10.32 -18.69 -15.11
C HIS A 145 -10.37 -17.41 -16.01
N SER A 146 -9.96 -17.58 -17.28
CA SER A 146 -10.31 -16.79 -18.48
C SER A 146 -10.02 -15.27 -18.58
N ILE A 147 -8.98 -14.96 -19.39
CA ILE A 147 -8.97 -14.00 -20.51
C ILE A 147 -9.51 -12.57 -20.21
N LEU A 148 -8.76 -11.79 -19.42
CA LEU A 148 -8.54 -10.34 -19.66
C LEU A 148 -7.27 -9.88 -18.91
N LEU A 149 -6.12 -9.98 -19.60
CA LEU A 149 -4.77 -10.01 -19.02
C LEU A 149 -4.16 -8.68 -18.53
N LEU A 150 -4.88 -7.56 -18.48
CA LEU A 150 -4.24 -6.25 -18.26
C LEU A 150 -4.56 -5.56 -16.93
N ILE A 151 -5.63 -5.95 -16.23
CA ILE A 151 -6.12 -5.21 -15.04
C ILE A 151 -5.89 -5.93 -13.69
N PRO A 152 -5.86 -7.27 -13.59
CA PRO A 152 -5.39 -8.01 -12.39
C PRO A 152 -3.95 -7.69 -11.98
N VAL A 153 -3.16 -7.19 -12.93
CA VAL A 153 -1.77 -6.79 -12.76
C VAL A 153 -1.64 -5.60 -11.80
N PHE A 154 -2.63 -4.71 -11.71
CA PHE A 154 -2.44 -3.43 -11.01
C PHE A 154 -2.34 -3.52 -9.49
N ILE A 155 -3.09 -4.41 -8.83
CA ILE A 155 -2.99 -4.58 -7.37
C ILE A 155 -1.72 -5.33 -7.00
N MET A 156 -1.39 -6.38 -7.76
CA MET A 156 -0.11 -7.07 -7.60
C MET A 156 1.06 -6.13 -7.85
N VAL A 157 0.96 -5.25 -8.85
CA VAL A 157 1.92 -4.18 -9.11
C VAL A 157 1.96 -3.18 -7.95
N PHE A 158 0.83 -2.76 -7.38
CA PHE A 158 0.83 -1.88 -6.21
C PHE A 158 1.57 -2.50 -5.03
N LEU A 159 1.28 -3.76 -4.71
CA LEU A 159 1.94 -4.50 -3.64
C LEU A 159 3.43 -4.71 -3.90
N LEU A 160 3.80 -5.07 -5.14
CA LEU A 160 5.19 -5.20 -5.58
C LEU A 160 5.95 -3.87 -5.52
N ILE A 161 5.32 -2.77 -5.95
CA ILE A 161 5.91 -1.44 -5.89
C ILE A 161 6.10 -1.02 -4.42
N GLN A 162 5.10 -1.24 -3.57
CA GLN A 162 5.19 -0.95 -2.14
C GLN A 162 6.33 -1.75 -1.49
N LEU A 163 6.45 -3.02 -1.84
CA LEU A 163 7.52 -3.90 -1.40
C LEU A 163 8.90 -3.40 -1.86
N ILE A 164 9.05 -3.07 -3.14
CA ILE A 164 10.30 -2.54 -3.70
C ILE A 164 10.67 -1.26 -2.95
N SER A 165 9.71 -0.37 -2.73
CA SER A 165 9.92 0.89 -2.00
C SER A 165 10.40 0.65 -0.56
N ILE A 166 9.82 -0.31 0.15
CA ILE A 166 10.28 -0.69 1.49
C ILE A 166 11.71 -1.24 1.46
N ILE A 167 12.03 -2.12 0.52
CA ILE A 167 13.37 -2.70 0.39
C ILE A 167 14.38 -1.60 0.07
N SER A 168 14.05 -0.70 -0.85
CA SER A 168 14.89 0.45 -1.23
C SER A 168 15.14 1.39 -0.06
N PHE A 169 14.12 1.64 0.76
CA PHE A 169 14.28 2.42 1.98
C PHE A 169 15.21 1.72 2.99
N ILE A 170 15.06 0.41 3.17
CA ILE A 170 15.91 -0.40 4.05
C ILE A 170 17.37 -0.39 3.56
N THR A 171 17.61 -0.53 2.25
CA THR A 171 18.96 -0.47 1.68
C THR A 171 19.55 0.93 1.78
N TRP A 172 18.75 1.97 1.54
CA TRP A 172 19.19 3.36 1.72
C TRP A 172 19.61 3.65 3.16
N LEU A 173 18.85 3.16 4.16
CA LEU A 173 19.23 3.28 5.57
C LEU A 173 20.59 2.63 5.86
N ASN A 174 20.83 1.45 5.29
CA ASN A 174 22.09 0.72 5.45
C ASN A 174 23.26 1.49 4.80
N ASP A 175 23.09 1.97 3.57
CA ASP A 175 24.13 2.63 2.79
C ASP A 175 24.47 4.02 3.34
N CYS A 176 23.46 4.80 3.76
CA CYS A 176 23.63 6.13 4.32
C CYS A 176 24.54 6.11 5.56
N CYS A 177 24.34 5.14 6.45
CA CYS A 177 25.19 5.02 7.64
C CYS A 177 26.57 4.44 7.31
N GLN A 178 26.69 3.55 6.31
CA GLN A 178 27.99 3.02 5.90
C GLN A 178 28.89 4.12 5.29
N SER A 179 28.30 5.05 4.54
CA SER A 179 29.01 6.21 3.98
C SER A 179 29.57 7.16 5.05
N SER A 180 28.93 7.26 6.22
CA SER A 180 29.33 8.20 7.26
C SER A 180 30.63 7.81 7.98
N LYS A 181 31.11 6.56 7.87
CA LYS A 181 32.29 6.00 8.57
C LYS A 181 32.43 6.35 10.07
N SER A 182 31.33 6.74 10.71
CA SER A 182 31.32 7.13 12.13
C SER A 182 31.05 5.90 13.00
N GLU A 183 31.89 5.67 14.00
CA GLU A 183 31.71 4.59 14.99
C GLU A 183 30.32 4.62 15.64
N ARG A 184 29.74 5.83 15.83
CA ARG A 184 28.38 6.00 16.34
C ARG A 184 27.31 5.43 15.40
N CYS A 185 27.43 5.61 14.08
CA CYS A 185 26.47 5.03 13.11
C CYS A 185 26.51 3.50 13.12
N GLN A 186 27.71 2.92 13.24
CA GLN A 186 27.87 1.46 13.28
C GLN A 186 27.22 0.85 14.53
N ILE A 187 27.40 1.48 15.70
CA ILE A 187 26.73 1.06 16.93
C ILE A 187 25.20 1.18 16.78
N HIS A 188 24.70 2.29 16.22
CA HIS A 188 23.26 2.47 16.00
C HIS A 188 22.66 1.44 15.03
N ILE A 189 23.35 1.10 13.93
CA ILE A 189 22.90 0.03 13.01
C ILE A 189 22.86 -1.32 13.73
N MET A 190 23.92 -1.67 14.46
CA MET A 190 23.99 -2.96 15.14
C MET A 190 22.89 -3.08 16.21
N LEU A 191 22.65 -1.99 16.95
CA LEU A 191 21.54 -1.91 17.90
C LEU A 191 20.19 -2.07 17.19
N LEU A 192 19.96 -1.33 16.11
CA LEU A 192 18.72 -1.41 15.33
C LEU A 192 18.48 -2.81 14.78
N ALA A 193 19.50 -3.45 14.21
CA ALA A 193 19.43 -4.81 13.71
C ALA A 193 19.09 -5.80 14.83
N THR A 194 19.79 -5.70 15.97
CA THR A 194 19.56 -6.58 17.13
C THR A 194 18.14 -6.42 17.66
N THR A 195 17.67 -5.19 17.83
CA THR A 195 16.29 -4.90 18.25
C THR A 195 15.27 -5.47 17.26
N ALA A 196 15.53 -5.35 15.95
CA ALA A 196 14.66 -5.91 14.92
C ALA A 196 14.52 -7.44 15.07
N TYR A 197 15.62 -8.18 15.22
CA TYR A 197 15.55 -9.64 15.42
C TYR A 197 14.85 -10.03 16.73
N VAL A 198 15.10 -9.32 17.83
CA VAL A 198 14.43 -9.57 19.11
C VAL A 198 12.91 -9.40 18.96
N LEU A 199 12.47 -8.34 18.27
CA LEU A 199 11.07 -8.08 17.99
C LEU A 199 10.47 -9.14 17.04
N CYS A 200 11.19 -9.59 16.01
CA CYS A 200 10.75 -10.71 15.15
C CYS A 200 10.50 -11.99 15.96
N LEU A 201 11.47 -12.40 16.78
CA LEU A 201 11.36 -13.59 17.62
C LEU A 201 10.21 -13.47 18.62
N THR A 202 10.09 -12.31 19.27
CA THR A 202 8.98 -12.03 20.19
C THR A 202 7.63 -12.11 19.47
N GLY A 203 7.53 -11.54 18.27
CA GLY A 203 6.33 -11.60 17.42
C GLY A 203 5.93 -13.03 17.07
N ILE A 204 6.90 -13.86 16.62
CA ILE A 204 6.68 -15.27 16.28
C ILE A 204 6.21 -16.06 17.51
N ILE A 205 6.84 -15.89 18.67
CA ILE A 205 6.45 -16.56 19.92
C ILE A 205 5.01 -16.17 20.31
N LEU A 206 4.69 -14.88 20.30
CA LEU A 206 3.33 -14.41 20.60
C LEU A 206 2.29 -14.94 19.61
N MET A 207 2.66 -15.09 18.34
CA MET A 207 1.75 -15.67 17.34
C MET A 207 1.42 -17.14 17.62
N TYR A 208 2.41 -17.96 17.99
CA TYR A 208 2.14 -19.34 18.40
C TYR A 208 1.23 -19.41 19.63
N ILE A 209 1.47 -18.58 20.65
CA ILE A 209 0.68 -18.59 21.90
C ILE A 209 -0.76 -18.15 21.66
N TRP A 210 -1.02 -17.20 20.75
CA TRP A 210 -2.34 -16.59 20.59
C TRP A 210 -3.17 -17.14 19.42
N TYR A 211 -2.54 -17.66 18.37
CA TYR A 211 -3.23 -18.10 17.14
C TYR A 211 -2.99 -19.57 16.78
N ALA A 212 -2.13 -20.29 17.51
CA ALA A 212 -1.91 -21.73 17.34
C ALA A 212 -1.80 -22.47 18.70
N PRO A 213 -2.80 -22.35 19.60
CA PRO A 213 -2.74 -22.96 20.93
C PRO A 213 -2.89 -24.49 20.91
N GLU A 214 -3.54 -25.03 19.87
CA GLU A 214 -3.82 -26.44 19.71
C GLU A 214 -3.18 -27.00 18.43
N PRO A 215 -2.80 -28.29 18.40
CA PRO A 215 -2.24 -28.93 17.20
C PRO A 215 -3.26 -29.06 16.04
N SER A 216 -4.55 -28.85 16.31
CA SER A 216 -5.62 -28.78 15.31
C SER A 216 -5.47 -27.56 14.38
N CYS A 217 -4.76 -26.52 14.81
CA CYS A 217 -4.57 -25.26 14.08
C CYS A 217 -3.47 -25.34 13.00
N LEU A 218 -3.52 -26.37 12.15
CA LEU A 218 -2.46 -26.70 11.19
C LEU A 218 -2.10 -25.55 10.25
N LEU A 219 -3.09 -24.79 9.79
CA LEU A 219 -2.87 -23.70 8.85
C LEU A 219 -2.09 -22.53 9.48
N ASN A 220 -2.49 -22.10 10.67
CA ASN A 220 -1.78 -21.05 11.41
C ASN A 220 -0.38 -21.52 11.81
N ILE A 221 -0.22 -22.78 12.23
CA ILE A 221 1.10 -23.39 12.48
C ILE A 221 1.95 -23.33 11.22
N PHE A 222 1.41 -23.71 10.06
CA PHE A 222 2.12 -23.67 8.79
C PHE A 222 2.57 -22.24 8.45
N PHE A 223 1.68 -21.24 8.50
CA PHE A 223 2.04 -19.86 8.19
C PHE A 223 3.14 -19.31 9.09
N ILE A 224 3.03 -19.48 10.40
CA ILE A 224 4.02 -18.98 11.37
C ILE A 224 5.36 -19.71 11.18
N THR A 225 5.34 -21.04 11.03
CA THR A 225 6.56 -21.85 10.86
C THR A 225 7.26 -21.49 9.54
N TRP A 226 6.49 -21.32 8.47
CA TRP A 226 7.04 -20.94 7.18
C TRP A 226 7.64 -19.54 7.20
N THR A 227 7.00 -18.57 7.87
CA THR A 227 7.55 -17.22 8.09
C THR A 227 8.92 -17.29 8.79
N LEU A 228 9.05 -18.14 9.81
CA LEU A 228 10.32 -18.34 10.51
C LEU A 228 11.39 -18.93 9.58
N VAL A 229 11.03 -19.91 8.74
CA VAL A 229 11.95 -20.49 7.74
C VAL A 229 12.40 -19.43 6.74
N LEU A 230 11.48 -18.59 6.24
CA LEU A 230 11.80 -17.50 5.32
C LEU A 230 12.73 -16.45 5.96
N LEU A 231 12.51 -16.10 7.24
CA LEU A 231 13.39 -15.21 8.00
C LEU A 231 14.82 -15.78 8.09
N GLN A 232 14.96 -17.07 8.41
CA GLN A 232 16.27 -17.72 8.47
C GLN A 232 16.95 -17.81 7.10
N LEU A 233 16.17 -18.10 6.05
CA LEU A 233 16.65 -18.12 4.67
C LEU A 233 17.21 -16.76 4.25
N MET A 234 16.45 -15.67 4.46
CA MET A 234 16.90 -14.31 4.16
C MET A 234 18.17 -13.94 4.90
N THR A 235 18.24 -14.28 6.20
CA THR A 235 19.43 -14.03 7.03
C THR A 235 20.65 -14.79 6.51
N SER A 236 20.48 -16.08 6.18
CA SER A 236 21.55 -16.94 5.67
C SER A 236 22.09 -16.45 4.33
N VAL A 237 21.22 -16.07 3.39
CA VAL A 237 21.64 -15.53 2.09
C VAL A 237 22.35 -14.19 2.26
N SER A 238 21.85 -13.31 3.13
CA SER A 238 22.46 -12.00 3.38
C SER A 238 23.88 -12.09 3.96
N LEU A 239 24.11 -13.06 4.85
CA LEU A 239 25.41 -13.31 5.48
C LEU A 239 26.38 -14.10 4.60
N HIS A 240 25.92 -14.66 3.48
CA HIS A 240 26.77 -15.44 2.60
C HIS A 240 27.95 -14.58 2.09
N PRO A 241 29.21 -15.06 2.12
CA PRO A 241 30.39 -14.24 1.80
C PRO A 241 30.37 -13.57 0.42
N LYS A 242 29.67 -14.15 -0.56
CA LYS A 242 29.50 -13.55 -1.89
C LYS A 242 28.49 -12.39 -1.93
N VAL A 243 27.54 -12.35 -1.00
CA VAL A 243 26.50 -11.32 -0.89
C VAL A 243 26.95 -10.23 0.09
N ASN A 244 27.32 -10.65 1.32
CA ASN A 244 27.81 -9.79 2.40
C ASN A 244 26.98 -8.51 2.62
N ALA A 245 25.64 -8.64 2.58
CA ALA A 245 24.71 -7.52 2.74
C ALA A 245 24.47 -7.14 4.22
N GLY A 246 25.07 -7.88 5.16
CA GLY A 246 24.98 -7.64 6.60
C GLY A 246 23.69 -8.18 7.23
N ILE A 247 23.47 -7.85 8.50
CA ILE A 247 22.34 -8.36 9.29
C ILE A 247 21.16 -7.39 9.39
N LEU A 248 21.37 -6.10 9.11
CA LEU A 248 20.33 -5.07 9.27
C LEU A 248 19.21 -5.25 8.25
N THR A 249 19.57 -5.43 6.98
CA THR A 249 18.64 -5.58 5.86
C THR A 249 17.69 -6.78 6.04
N PRO A 250 18.15 -8.01 6.34
CA PRO A 250 17.25 -9.14 6.62
C PRO A 250 16.50 -8.99 7.96
N GLY A 251 17.04 -8.25 8.94
CA GLY A 251 16.36 -7.99 10.21
C GLY A 251 15.13 -7.08 10.05
N LEU A 252 15.28 -5.96 9.33
CA LEU A 252 14.17 -5.05 9.03
C LEU A 252 13.16 -5.67 8.07
N MET A 253 13.63 -6.42 7.06
CA MET A 253 12.75 -7.20 6.20
C MET A 253 12.00 -8.29 6.98
N GLY A 254 12.68 -8.90 7.98
CA GLY A 254 12.10 -9.82 8.94
C GLY A 254 10.91 -9.24 9.69
N LEU A 255 11.04 -8.00 10.20
CA LEU A 255 9.94 -7.33 10.89
C LEU A 255 8.73 -7.16 9.98
N TYR A 256 8.96 -6.81 8.71
CA TYR A 256 7.92 -6.64 7.72
C TYR A 256 7.18 -7.95 7.44
N ILE A 257 7.88 -9.06 7.20
CA ILE A 257 7.23 -10.36 6.92
C ILE A 257 6.51 -10.92 8.14
N VAL A 258 7.07 -10.77 9.35
CA VAL A 258 6.42 -11.17 10.61
C VAL A 258 5.15 -10.35 10.83
N PHE A 259 5.18 -9.05 10.53
CA PHE A 259 4.00 -8.19 10.59
C PHE A 259 2.93 -8.60 9.57
N ILE A 260 3.31 -8.92 8.33
CA ILE A 260 2.37 -9.40 7.31
C ILE A 260 1.71 -10.71 7.75
N CYS A 261 2.50 -11.68 8.22
CA CYS A 261 1.99 -12.96 8.72
C CYS A 261 1.00 -12.75 9.88
N TRP A 262 1.37 -11.92 10.86
CA TRP A 262 0.48 -11.56 11.97
C TRP A 262 -0.83 -10.95 11.47
N PHE A 263 -0.75 -10.06 10.49
CA PHE A 263 -1.92 -9.41 9.92
C PHE A 263 -2.78 -10.39 9.09
N ALA A 264 -2.18 -11.33 8.37
CA ALA A 264 -2.88 -12.37 7.62
C ALA A 264 -3.69 -13.30 8.53
N ILE A 265 -3.10 -13.74 9.65
CA ILE A 265 -3.78 -14.57 10.65
C ILE A 265 -4.90 -13.78 11.34
N ARG A 266 -4.71 -12.47 11.57
CA ARG A 266 -5.75 -11.59 12.10
C ARG A 266 -6.93 -11.37 11.14
N SER A 267 -6.72 -11.61 9.85
CA SER A 267 -7.75 -11.54 8.80
C SER A 267 -8.60 -12.81 8.70
N GLU A 268 -8.26 -13.87 9.44
CA GLU A 268 -9.04 -15.12 9.48
C GLU A 268 -10.50 -14.86 9.92
N PRO A 269 -11.50 -15.46 9.23
CA PRO A 269 -12.91 -15.23 9.55
C PRO A 269 -13.28 -15.76 10.95
N THR A 270 -14.23 -15.09 11.61
CA THR A 270 -14.68 -15.46 12.96
C THR A 270 -15.47 -16.77 12.95
N GLY A 271 -14.94 -17.83 13.56
CA GLY A 271 -15.62 -19.14 13.66
C GLY A 271 -14.67 -20.32 13.81
N GLU A 272 -13.38 -20.15 13.51
CA GLU A 272 -12.36 -21.17 13.75
C GLU A 272 -11.75 -21.04 15.16
N SER A 273 -11.64 -22.15 15.86
CA SER A 273 -11.26 -22.27 17.28
C SER A 273 -9.79 -21.88 17.57
N CYS A 274 -9.06 -21.42 16.57
CA CYS A 274 -7.62 -21.17 16.66
C CYS A 274 -7.27 -19.76 17.16
N ASN A 275 -8.21 -18.82 17.14
CA ASN A 275 -7.97 -17.43 17.50
C ASN A 275 -8.48 -17.07 18.92
N ARG A 276 -7.68 -17.39 19.95
CA ARG A 276 -8.02 -17.11 21.36
C ARG A 276 -8.25 -15.62 21.65
N LYS A 277 -7.64 -14.73 20.85
CA LYS A 277 -7.80 -13.27 20.99
C LYS A 277 -9.13 -12.77 20.44
N ALA A 278 -9.74 -13.47 19.47
CA ALA A 278 -11.07 -13.15 18.98
C ALA A 278 -12.14 -13.41 20.06
N GLU A 279 -12.00 -14.46 20.86
CA GLU A 279 -12.93 -14.81 21.95
C GLU A 279 -12.84 -13.86 23.16
N ALA A 280 -11.63 -13.36 23.50
CA ALA A 280 -11.44 -12.40 24.58
C ALA A 280 -11.91 -10.97 24.22
N SER A 281 -12.19 -10.70 22.94
CA SER A 281 -12.49 -9.37 22.40
C SER A 281 -14.00 -9.05 22.34
N ASN A 282 -14.81 -9.57 23.27
CA ASN A 282 -16.20 -9.14 23.42
C ASN A 282 -16.37 -7.82 24.21
N LYS A 283 -15.28 -7.08 24.50
CA LYS A 283 -15.33 -5.95 25.45
C LYS A 283 -14.68 -4.61 25.06
N THR A 284 -14.21 -4.37 23.83
CA THR A 284 -13.77 -2.98 23.48
C THR A 284 -14.00 -2.59 22.02
N ASP A 285 -15.20 -2.10 21.72
CA ASP A 285 -15.53 -1.42 20.46
C ASP A 285 -14.60 -0.23 20.15
N TRP A 286 -13.95 0.35 21.16
CA TRP A 286 -13.00 1.46 20.96
C TRP A 286 -11.67 1.01 20.37
N LEU A 287 -11.21 -0.22 20.66
CA LEU A 287 -9.95 -0.75 20.10
C LEU A 287 -10.09 -1.07 18.62
N THR A 288 -11.27 -1.52 18.17
CA THR A 288 -11.54 -1.78 16.75
C THR A 288 -11.56 -0.48 15.96
N ILE A 289 -12.17 0.58 16.50
CA ILE A 289 -12.15 1.94 15.90
C ILE A 289 -10.71 2.47 15.81
N ILE A 290 -9.92 2.39 16.89
CA ILE A 290 -8.50 2.80 16.84
C ILE A 290 -7.75 2.01 15.76
N SER A 291 -7.90 0.69 15.74
CA SER A 291 -7.21 -0.18 14.77
C SER A 291 -7.60 0.16 13.34
N PHE A 292 -8.88 0.46 13.10
CA PHE A 292 -9.38 0.91 11.81
C PHE A 292 -8.73 2.23 11.38
N VAL A 293 -8.73 3.24 12.25
CA VAL A 293 -8.13 4.56 11.95
C VAL A 293 -6.64 4.42 11.65
N ILE A 294 -5.91 3.64 12.47
CA ILE A 294 -4.50 3.35 12.23
C ILE A 294 -4.31 2.69 10.86
N ALA A 295 -5.15 1.71 10.51
CA ALA A 295 -5.04 1.04 9.22
C ALA A 295 -5.32 1.97 8.04
N VAL A 296 -6.34 2.83 8.12
CA VAL A 296 -6.62 3.83 7.07
C VAL A 296 -5.43 4.78 6.90
N LEU A 297 -4.89 5.31 8.01
CA LEU A 297 -3.74 6.21 7.97
C LEU A 297 -2.49 5.50 7.45
N ALA A 298 -2.22 4.28 7.89
CA ALA A 298 -1.11 3.48 7.40
C ALA A 298 -1.19 3.25 5.88
N MET A 299 -2.39 2.97 5.37
CA MET A 299 -2.61 2.80 3.93
C MET A 299 -2.38 4.08 3.13
N VAL A 300 -2.83 5.23 3.63
CA VAL A 300 -2.59 6.53 3.00
C VAL A 300 -1.11 6.88 3.02
N ILE A 301 -0.44 6.68 4.16
CA ILE A 301 1.00 6.96 4.31
C ILE A 301 1.82 6.04 3.41
N ALA A 302 1.50 4.74 3.37
CA ALA A 302 2.17 3.79 2.49
C ALA A 302 2.03 4.21 1.02
N THR A 303 0.81 4.51 0.56
CA THR A 303 0.54 4.97 -0.82
C THR A 303 1.29 6.25 -1.13
N PHE A 304 1.30 7.22 -0.20
CA PHE A 304 2.00 8.49 -0.36
C PHE A 304 3.52 8.30 -0.46
N SER A 305 4.11 7.56 0.49
CA SER A 305 5.55 7.28 0.54
C SER A 305 6.01 6.50 -0.69
N THR A 306 5.25 5.50 -1.12
CA THR A 306 5.54 4.74 -2.33
C THR A 306 5.43 5.61 -3.58
N GLY A 307 4.45 6.51 -3.66
CA GLY A 307 4.28 7.40 -4.80
C GLY A 307 5.43 8.40 -4.98
N ILE A 308 6.08 8.82 -3.89
CA ILE A 308 7.23 9.76 -3.95
C ILE A 308 8.57 9.05 -4.19
N ASP A 309 8.64 7.72 -3.97
CA ASP A 309 9.86 6.92 -4.13
C ASP A 309 10.17 6.56 -5.60
N SER A 310 9.56 7.28 -6.54
CA SER A 310 9.70 7.07 -7.98
C SER A 310 11.15 7.15 -8.48
N LYS A 311 12.00 7.91 -7.79
CA LYS A 311 13.43 8.07 -8.16
C LYS A 311 14.16 6.73 -8.09
N CYS A 312 13.71 5.79 -7.26
CA CYS A 312 14.27 4.44 -7.20
C CYS A 312 13.95 3.62 -8.47
N PHE A 313 12.73 3.71 -9.00
CA PHE A 313 12.37 3.07 -10.27
C PHE A 313 13.09 3.70 -11.46
N GLN A 314 13.26 5.02 -11.44
CA GLN A 314 14.07 5.74 -12.43
C GLN A 314 15.53 5.32 -12.38
N TYR A 315 16.09 5.11 -11.17
CA TYR A 315 17.45 4.58 -10.96
C TYR A 315 17.61 3.13 -11.43
N LEU A 316 16.58 2.28 -11.28
CA LEU A 316 16.58 0.90 -11.80
C LEU A 316 16.55 0.86 -13.34
N GLN A 317 15.96 1.87 -13.98
CA GLN A 317 15.80 1.94 -15.43
C GLN A 317 16.91 2.73 -16.12
N PHE A 318 17.55 3.68 -15.43
CA PHE A 318 18.65 4.49 -15.95
C PHE A 318 19.91 4.30 -15.08
N ARG A 319 20.77 3.42 -15.57
CA ARG A 319 22.18 3.30 -15.18
C ARG A 319 22.83 4.70 -15.16
N LYS A 320 23.47 5.03 -14.03
CA LYS A 320 24.53 6.04 -13.80
C LYS A 320 24.92 6.82 -15.05
N ASP A 321 24.54 8.10 -15.17
CA ASP A 321 25.43 9.16 -15.70
C ASP A 321 24.82 10.58 -15.79
N GLU A 322 23.54 10.80 -15.46
CA GLU A 322 22.99 12.16 -15.46
C GLU A 322 22.95 12.76 -14.05
N THR A 323 23.65 13.89 -13.88
CA THR A 323 23.57 14.72 -12.67
C THR A 323 22.18 15.35 -12.61
N GLU A 324 21.46 15.19 -11.50
CA GLU A 324 20.18 15.86 -11.30
C GLU A 324 20.38 17.38 -11.42
N SER A 325 19.67 18.00 -12.36
CA SER A 325 19.66 19.45 -12.56
C SER A 325 18.65 20.11 -11.63
N GLU A 326 18.90 21.35 -11.21
CA GLU A 326 17.99 22.10 -10.31
C GLU A 326 16.57 22.29 -10.89
N ASP A 327 16.43 22.17 -12.22
CA ASP A 327 15.16 22.28 -12.93
C ASP A 327 14.39 20.95 -13.05
N ASP A 328 14.91 19.84 -12.51
CA ASP A 328 14.21 18.54 -12.54
C ASP A 328 13.03 18.48 -11.56
N VAL A 329 11.97 17.77 -11.96
CA VAL A 329 10.83 17.54 -11.09
C VAL A 329 11.23 16.71 -9.85
N PRO A 330 10.68 17.01 -8.65
CA PRO A 330 11.13 16.39 -7.41
C PRO A 330 10.78 14.90 -7.27
N TYR A 331 9.79 14.43 -8.04
CA TYR A 331 9.36 13.04 -8.14
C TYR A 331 8.63 12.85 -9.47
N GLY A 332 8.54 11.62 -9.96
CA GLY A 332 7.83 11.27 -11.18
C GLY A 332 6.32 11.44 -11.00
N TYR A 333 5.76 12.52 -11.52
CA TYR A 333 4.33 12.85 -11.35
C TYR A 333 3.39 11.74 -11.83
N GLY A 334 3.69 11.15 -13.00
CA GLY A 334 2.93 10.01 -13.50
C GLY A 334 2.95 8.84 -12.52
N PHE A 335 4.14 8.39 -12.10
CA PHE A 335 4.28 7.27 -11.17
C PHE A 335 3.56 7.53 -9.83
N PHE A 336 3.67 8.74 -9.30
CA PHE A 336 2.94 9.15 -8.10
C PHE A 336 1.43 8.92 -8.25
N HIS A 337 0.83 9.42 -9.33
CA HIS A 337 -0.61 9.23 -9.57
C HIS A 337 -0.99 7.79 -9.87
N PHE A 338 -0.12 7.03 -10.53
CA PHE A 338 -0.32 5.62 -10.78
C PHE A 338 -0.40 4.80 -9.47
N VAL A 339 0.49 5.09 -8.51
CA VAL A 339 0.47 4.47 -7.18
C VAL A 339 -0.82 4.83 -6.43
N PHE A 340 -1.30 6.06 -6.53
CA PHE A 340 -2.57 6.45 -5.92
C PHE A 340 -3.80 5.80 -6.58
N ALA A 341 -3.80 5.67 -7.91
CA ALA A 341 -4.87 5.00 -8.64
C ALA A 341 -4.98 3.53 -8.23
N THR A 342 -3.86 2.81 -8.22
CA THR A 342 -3.82 1.40 -7.83
C THR A 342 -4.03 1.21 -6.31
N GLY A 343 -3.58 2.15 -5.48
CA GLY A 343 -3.87 2.20 -4.05
C GLY A 343 -5.37 2.37 -3.75
N ALA A 344 -6.11 3.12 -4.58
CA ALA A 344 -7.56 3.27 -4.44
C ALA A 344 -8.31 1.95 -4.68
N MET A 345 -7.82 1.12 -5.60
CA MET A 345 -8.37 -0.22 -5.84
C MET A 345 -8.07 -1.14 -4.65
N TYR A 346 -6.82 -1.16 -4.20
CA TYR A 346 -6.39 -2.01 -3.09
C TYR A 346 -7.16 -1.68 -1.80
N PHE A 347 -7.24 -0.41 -1.41
CA PHE A 347 -7.98 0.01 -0.21
C PHE A 347 -9.46 -0.37 -0.26
N ALA A 348 -10.08 -0.30 -1.43
CA ALA A 348 -11.46 -0.73 -1.61
C ALA A 348 -11.64 -2.23 -1.36
N MET A 349 -10.70 -3.06 -1.84
CA MET A 349 -10.69 -4.50 -1.54
C MET A 349 -10.56 -4.75 -0.04
N LEU A 350 -9.73 -3.97 0.66
CA LEU A 350 -9.59 -4.08 2.11
C LEU A 350 -10.90 -3.77 2.83
N LEU A 351 -11.62 -2.74 2.40
CA LEU A 351 -12.90 -2.37 2.97
C LEU A 351 -13.98 -3.43 2.72
N ILE A 352 -13.99 -4.12 1.59
CA ILE A 352 -14.99 -5.16 1.31
C ILE A 352 -14.52 -6.56 1.74
N GLY A 353 -13.36 -6.68 2.41
CA GLY A 353 -12.86 -7.97 2.88
C GLY A 353 -12.53 -8.96 1.77
N TRP A 354 -12.22 -8.47 0.57
CA TRP A 354 -11.99 -9.32 -0.61
C TRP A 354 -13.13 -10.31 -0.85
N ASN A 355 -14.37 -9.88 -0.57
CA ASN A 355 -15.57 -10.62 -0.98
C ASN A 355 -16.78 -9.67 -1.04
N THR A 356 -17.38 -9.53 -2.21
CA THR A 356 -18.56 -8.65 -2.41
C THR A 356 -19.84 -9.19 -1.77
N HIS A 357 -19.84 -10.46 -1.35
CA HIS A 357 -20.99 -11.17 -0.80
C HIS A 357 -20.87 -11.47 0.70
N GLN A 358 -19.69 -11.28 1.32
CA GLN A 358 -19.53 -11.47 2.75
C GLN A 358 -19.81 -10.18 3.54
N SER A 359 -20.48 -10.33 4.68
CA SER A 359 -20.80 -9.21 5.57
C SER A 359 -19.56 -8.77 6.34
N MET A 360 -19.14 -7.52 6.16
CA MET A 360 -18.09 -6.89 6.97
C MET A 360 -18.71 -6.19 8.18
N LYS A 361 -18.10 -6.37 9.37
CA LYS A 361 -18.50 -5.63 10.57
C LYS A 361 -18.11 -4.16 10.42
N LYS A 362 -18.85 -3.27 11.10
CA LYS A 362 -18.49 -1.85 11.16
C LYS A 362 -17.10 -1.67 11.77
N PHE A 363 -16.35 -0.70 11.27
CA PHE A 363 -14.98 -0.42 11.70
C PHE A 363 -14.02 -1.62 11.60
N THR A 364 -14.30 -2.62 10.75
CA THR A 364 -13.34 -3.66 10.39
C THR A 364 -12.89 -3.51 8.94
N ILE A 365 -11.68 -3.96 8.64
CA ILE A 365 -11.15 -4.13 7.28
C ILE A 365 -10.56 -5.53 7.16
N ASP A 366 -10.43 -6.03 5.94
CA ASP A 366 -9.60 -7.20 5.63
C ASP A 366 -9.96 -8.48 6.38
N VAL A 367 -11.24 -8.76 6.61
CA VAL A 367 -11.66 -10.03 7.24
C VAL A 367 -12.14 -10.98 6.16
N GLY A 368 -11.55 -12.17 6.08
CA GLY A 368 -11.90 -13.24 5.15
C GLY A 368 -10.69 -14.05 4.68
N TRP A 369 -10.93 -15.29 4.25
CA TRP A 369 -9.89 -16.18 3.74
C TRP A 369 -9.13 -15.63 2.53
N ALA A 370 -9.83 -14.91 1.65
CA ALA A 370 -9.20 -14.25 0.51
C ALA A 370 -8.17 -13.20 0.97
N SER A 371 -8.52 -12.40 1.98
CA SER A 371 -7.59 -11.43 2.60
C SER A 371 -6.36 -12.12 3.18
N THR A 372 -6.56 -13.19 3.97
CA THR A 372 -5.48 -13.98 4.57
C THR A 372 -4.51 -14.50 3.50
N TRP A 373 -5.02 -15.14 2.45
CA TRP A 373 -4.18 -15.70 1.40
C TRP A 373 -3.45 -14.65 0.57
N VAL A 374 -4.10 -13.53 0.23
CA VAL A 374 -3.43 -12.43 -0.48
C VAL A 374 -2.22 -11.92 0.32
N ARG A 375 -2.35 -11.85 1.65
CA ARG A 375 -1.27 -11.40 2.54
C ARG A 375 -0.13 -12.41 2.62
N ILE A 376 -0.45 -13.69 2.78
CA ILE A 376 0.57 -14.77 2.82
C ILE A 376 1.31 -14.87 1.48
N VAL A 377 0.59 -14.79 0.35
CA VAL A 377 1.23 -14.80 -0.97
C VAL A 377 2.09 -13.54 -1.17
N ASN A 378 1.62 -12.37 -0.73
CA ASN A 378 2.41 -11.14 -0.75
C ASN A 378 3.69 -11.27 0.10
N GLU A 379 3.63 -11.93 1.25
CA GLU A 379 4.81 -12.23 2.07
C GLU A 379 5.82 -13.10 1.32
N TRP A 380 5.37 -14.15 0.63
CA TRP A 380 6.27 -15.03 -0.12
C TRP A 380 6.93 -14.30 -1.29
N ILE A 381 6.14 -13.54 -2.05
CA ILE A 381 6.63 -12.69 -3.13
C ILE A 381 7.63 -11.67 -2.59
N ALA A 382 7.36 -11.09 -1.41
CA ALA A 382 8.25 -10.16 -0.72
C ALA A 382 9.64 -10.75 -0.47
N VAL A 383 9.68 -11.98 0.04
CA VAL A 383 10.95 -12.69 0.27
C VAL A 383 11.63 -13.04 -1.05
N CYS A 384 10.90 -13.53 -2.05
CA CYS A 384 11.47 -13.85 -3.37
C CYS A 384 12.11 -12.63 -4.03
N VAL A 385 11.43 -11.49 -4.03
CA VAL A 385 11.93 -10.23 -4.60
C VAL A 385 13.14 -9.71 -3.82
N TYR A 386 13.11 -9.77 -2.48
CA TYR A 386 14.26 -9.41 -1.65
C TYR A 386 15.50 -10.27 -1.96
N LEU A 387 15.34 -11.60 -1.99
CA LEU A 387 16.42 -12.52 -2.33
C LEU A 387 16.95 -12.27 -3.74
N TRP A 388 16.06 -12.01 -4.69
CA TRP A 388 16.45 -11.66 -6.06
C TRP A 388 17.26 -10.37 -6.12
N MET A 389 16.89 -9.32 -5.38
CA MET A 389 17.65 -8.08 -5.32
C MET A 389 19.07 -8.27 -4.76
N LEU A 390 19.27 -9.21 -3.83
CA LEU A 390 20.60 -9.54 -3.31
C LEU A 390 21.43 -10.38 -4.29
N ILE A 391 20.80 -11.31 -5.01
CA ILE A 391 21.51 -12.30 -5.84
C ILE A 391 21.75 -11.78 -7.26
N ALA A 392 20.83 -11.02 -7.84
CA ALA A 392 20.90 -10.56 -9.24
C ALA A 392 22.18 -9.79 -9.59
N PRO A 393 22.71 -8.87 -8.75
CA PRO A 393 23.97 -8.18 -9.03
C PRO A 393 25.17 -9.13 -9.12
N ILE A 394 25.17 -10.22 -8.35
CA ILE A 394 26.25 -11.21 -8.34
C ILE A 394 26.22 -12.05 -9.62
N ILE A 395 25.03 -12.51 -10.01
CA ILE A 395 24.84 -13.25 -11.26
C ILE A 395 25.28 -12.39 -12.44
N TRP A 396 24.84 -11.13 -12.49
CA TRP A 396 25.18 -10.21 -13.57
C TRP A 396 26.69 -9.96 -13.65
N LYS A 397 27.35 -9.70 -12.51
CA LYS A 397 28.81 -9.51 -12.47
C LYS A 397 29.56 -10.76 -12.93
N SER A 398 29.13 -11.94 -12.50
CA SER A 398 29.77 -13.20 -12.90
C SER A 398 29.67 -13.48 -14.40
N ARG A 399 28.52 -13.13 -15.00
CA ARG A 399 28.30 -13.23 -16.45
C ARG A 399 29.21 -12.28 -17.23
N GLN A 400 29.34 -11.03 -16.78
CA GLN A 400 30.24 -10.05 -17.41
C GLN A 400 31.70 -10.50 -17.35
N THR A 401 32.15 -11.04 -16.22
CA THR A 401 33.52 -11.56 -16.10
C THR A 401 33.77 -12.75 -17.04
N ALA A 402 32.78 -13.64 -17.20
CA ALA A 402 32.87 -14.80 -18.09
C ALA A 402 32.82 -14.43 -19.58
N GLU A 403 32.14 -13.35 -19.97
CA GLU A 403 32.13 -12.83 -21.34
C GLU A 403 33.41 -12.04 -21.69
N SER A 404 34.15 -11.56 -20.68
CA SER A 404 35.41 -10.83 -20.83
C SER A 404 36.68 -11.69 -20.77
N ALA A 405 36.54 -12.98 -20.46
CA ALA A 405 37.61 -13.97 -20.36
C ALA A 405 37.54 -14.93 -21.55
#